data_AF-A0A930PAL5-F1
#
_entry.id   AF-A0A930PAL5-F1
#
_cell.length_a   1.000
_cell.length_b   1.000
_cell.length_c   1.000
_cell.angle_alpha   90.00
_cell.angle_beta   90.00
_cell.angle_gamma   90.00
#
_symmetry.space_group_name_H-M   'P 1'
#
loop_
_entity.id
_entity.type
_entity.pdbx_description
1 polymer ?
#
loop_
_entity_poly.entity_id
_entity_poly.type
_entity_poly.pdbx_seq_one_letter_code
_entity_poly.pdbx_strand_id
1 'polypeptide(L)'
;MEDVQQIASYISQRYEKEYGRQIDEMKLHKLLYLTQREAIIETGEPLFEDQFEAWKYGPVLYSVHKAFQTNKLHGEMLSEETIGKYKKVFDKVFSS
;
A
#
# COMPACT_ATOMS: atom_id res chain seq x y z
N MET A 1 -11.58 -6.43 5.82
CA MET A 1 -10.78 -5.48 5.02
C MET A 1 -9.62 -5.04 5.87
N GLU A 2 -8.47 -4.87 5.24
CA GLU A 2 -7.21 -4.62 5.94
C GLU A 2 -7.03 -3.14 6.26
N ASP A 3 -6.25 -2.82 7.29
CA ASP A 3 -5.87 -1.44 7.60
C ASP A 3 -4.89 -0.92 6.53
N VAL A 4 -5.23 0.20 5.89
CA VAL A 4 -4.42 0.77 4.81
C VAL A 4 -3.03 1.18 5.27
N GLN A 5 -2.84 1.55 6.53
CA GLN A 5 -1.53 1.88 7.08
C GLN A 5 -0.68 0.62 7.20
N GLN A 6 -1.23 -0.53 7.61
CA GLN A 6 -0.50 -1.80 7.63
C GLN A 6 -0.10 -2.24 6.20
N ILE A 7 -0.99 -2.04 5.22
CA ILE A 7 -0.66 -2.28 3.80
C ILE A 7 0.46 -1.34 3.34
N ALA A 8 0.38 -0.06 3.69
CA ALA A 8 1.41 0.93 3.35
C ALA A 8 2.77 0.61 3.99
N SER A 9 2.77 0.17 5.26
CA SER A 9 3.95 -0.32 5.98
C SER A 9 4.60 -1.49 5.25
N TYR A 10 3.79 -2.47 4.84
CA TYR A 10 4.27 -3.65 4.13
C TYR A 10 4.88 -3.28 2.76
N ILE A 11 4.16 -2.47 1.96
CA ILE A 11 4.64 -2.02 0.64
C ILE A 11 5.95 -1.25 0.78
N SER A 12 6.06 -0.36 1.77
CA SER A 12 7.27 0.44 2.00
C SER A 12 8.49 -0.44 2.35
N GLN A 13 8.32 -1.40 3.26
CA GLN A 13 9.38 -2.34 3.65
C GLN A 13 9.77 -3.27 2.51
N ARG A 14 8.79 -3.79 1.75
CA ARG A 14 9.05 -4.62 0.58
C ARG A 14 9.85 -3.84 -0.47
N TYR A 15 9.46 -2.60 -0.73
CA TYR A 15 10.18 -1.73 -1.65
C TYR A 15 11.63 -1.48 -1.21
N GLU A 16 11.84 -1.17 0.07
CA GLU A 16 13.19 -0.99 0.60
C GLU A 16 14.04 -2.25 0.48
N LYS A 17 13.45 -3.42 0.76
CA LYS A 17 14.12 -4.73 0.61
C LYS A 17 14.50 -5.04 -0.84
N GLU A 18 13.63 -4.72 -1.80
CA GLU A 18 13.85 -5.04 -3.22
C GLU A 18 14.80 -4.05 -3.91
N TYR A 19 14.74 -2.75 -3.56
CA TYR A 19 15.47 -1.69 -4.26
C TYR A 19 16.60 -1.04 -3.45
N GLY A 20 16.77 -1.42 -2.18
CA GLY A 20 17.83 -0.91 -1.30
C GLY A 20 17.70 0.57 -0.92
N ARG A 21 16.49 1.14 -1.03
CA ARG A 21 16.20 2.53 -0.68
C ARG A 21 14.77 2.72 -0.21
N GLN A 22 14.56 3.72 0.64
CA GLN A 22 13.22 4.11 1.09
C GLN A 22 12.36 4.59 -0.07
N ILE A 23 11.08 4.26 0.00
CA ILE A 23 10.06 4.72 -0.96
C ILE A 23 9.72 6.19 -0.68
N ASP A 24 9.52 6.99 -1.73
CA ASP A 24 8.95 8.32 -1.58
C ASP A 24 7.42 8.25 -1.44
N GLU A 25 6.82 9.27 -0.83
CA GLU A 25 5.40 9.33 -0.53
C GLU A 25 4.50 9.16 -1.76
N MET A 26 4.85 9.82 -2.87
CA MET A 26 4.04 9.76 -4.10
C MET A 26 4.11 8.38 -4.75
N LYS A 27 5.29 7.75 -4.74
CA LYS A 27 5.45 6.36 -5.19
C LYS A 27 4.65 5.41 -4.31
N LEU A 28 4.61 5.61 -3.00
CA LEU A 28 3.79 4.80 -2.08
C LEU A 28 2.29 4.92 -2.41
N HIS A 29 1.76 6.12 -2.58
CA HIS A 29 0.35 6.31 -2.98
C HIS A 29 0.03 5.65 -4.33
N LYS A 30 0.95 5.74 -5.30
CA LYS A 30 0.80 5.05 -6.58
C LYS A 30 0.74 3.54 -6.41
N LEU A 31 1.62 2.95 -5.60
CA LEU A 31 1.61 1.50 -5.35
C LEU A 31 0.37 1.06 -4.58
N LEU A 32 -0.12 1.85 -3.63
CA LEU A 32 -1.38 1.58 -2.92
C LEU A 32 -2.58 1.58 -3.88
N TYR A 33 -2.63 2.55 -4.80
CA TYR A 33 -3.69 2.60 -5.81
C TYR A 33 -3.68 1.36 -6.72
N LEU A 34 -2.50 0.96 -7.20
CA LEU A 34 -2.34 -0.24 -8.01
C LEU A 34 -2.70 -1.50 -7.21
N THR A 35 -2.33 -1.56 -5.93
CA THR A 35 -2.65 -2.69 -5.04
C THR A 35 -4.16 -2.84 -4.86
N GLN A 36 -4.88 -1.74 -4.58
CA GLN A 36 -6.35 -1.76 -4.48
C GLN A 36 -6.99 -2.22 -5.79
N ARG A 37 -6.51 -1.71 -6.93
CA ARG A 37 -7.00 -2.12 -8.26
C ARG A 37 -6.79 -3.61 -8.49
N GLU A 38 -5.58 -4.12 -8.27
CA GLU A 38 -5.27 -5.54 -8.48
C GLU A 38 -6.03 -6.44 -7.50
N ALA A 39 -6.27 -6.00 -6.26
CA ALA A 39 -7.12 -6.72 -5.32
C ALA A 39 -8.54 -6.87 -5.85
N ILE A 40 -9.16 -5.77 -6.31
CA ILE A 40 -10.51 -5.81 -6.90
C ILE A 40 -10.56 -6.73 -8.13
N ILE A 41 -9.53 -6.71 -8.98
CA ILE A 41 -9.46 -7.59 -10.15
C ILE A 41 -9.35 -9.06 -9.75
N GLU A 42 -8.55 -9.38 -8.73
CA GLU A 42 -8.28 -10.77 -8.32
C GLU A 42 -9.36 -11.37 -7.44
N THR A 43 -9.98 -10.59 -6.55
CA THR A 43 -10.92 -11.09 -5.54
C THR A 43 -12.35 -10.59 -5.74
N GLY A 44 -12.56 -9.57 -6.56
CA GLY A 44 -13.84 -8.88 -6.70
C GLY A 44 -14.14 -7.90 -5.56
N GLU A 45 -13.25 -7.75 -4.59
CA GLU A 45 -13.47 -6.96 -3.37
C GLU A 45 -12.30 -5.99 -3.10
N PRO A 46 -12.57 -4.82 -2.50
CA PRO A 46 -11.52 -3.89 -2.07
C PRO A 46 -10.62 -4.52 -0.98
N LEU A 47 -9.32 -4.21 -1.02
CA LEU A 47 -8.37 -4.65 0.02
C LEU A 47 -8.57 -3.87 1.32
N PHE A 48 -8.78 -2.55 1.20
CA PHE A 48 -9.00 -1.63 2.32
C PHE A 48 -10.17 -0.66 2.03
N GLU A 49 -10.75 -0.08 3.09
CA GLU A 49 -11.94 0.80 3.04
C GLU A 49 -11.57 2.23 2.63
N ASP A 50 -10.37 2.70 2.99
CA ASP A 50 -9.94 4.08 2.77
C ASP A 50 -10.06 4.49 1.30
N GLN A 51 -10.58 5.70 1.09
CA GLN A 51 -10.82 6.28 -0.21
C GLN A 51 -9.70 7.24 -0.58
N PHE A 52 -9.28 7.20 -1.84
CA PHE A 52 -8.33 8.16 -2.36
C PHE A 52 -9.00 9.52 -2.59
N GLU A 53 -8.37 10.57 -2.08
CA GLU A 53 -8.73 11.95 -2.35
C GLU A 53 -8.05 12.46 -3.61
N ALA A 54 -8.77 13.21 -4.44
CA ALA A 54 -8.22 13.82 -5.65
C ALA A 54 -7.41 15.07 -5.30
N TRP A 55 -6.08 14.96 -5.26
CA TRP A 55 -5.17 16.07 -5.00
C TRP A 55 -4.50 16.55 -6.29
N LYS A 56 -3.83 17.71 -6.23
CA LYS A 56 -3.16 18.36 -7.37
C LYS A 56 -2.21 17.45 -8.14
N TYR A 57 -1.49 16.56 -7.44
CA TYR A 57 -0.45 15.71 -8.02
C TYR A 57 -0.86 14.23 -8.12
N GLY A 58 -2.14 13.93 -7.91
CA GLY A 58 -2.68 12.58 -8.01
C GLY A 58 -3.53 12.17 -6.81
N PRO A 59 -4.07 10.95 -6.83
CA PRO A 59 -4.88 10.42 -5.74
C PRO A 59 -4.02 10.16 -4.50
N VAL A 60 -4.49 10.61 -3.33
CA VAL A 60 -3.80 10.50 -2.04
C VAL A 60 -4.71 9.86 -1.01
N LEU A 61 -4.17 8.95 -0.21
CA LEU A 61 -4.84 8.44 1.00
C LEU A 61 -4.42 9.31 2.18
N TYR A 62 -5.33 10.14 2.69
CA TYR A 62 -4.99 11.14 3.71
C TYR A 62 -4.42 10.52 5.00
N SER A 63 -4.95 9.37 5.42
CA SER A 63 -4.46 8.59 6.56
C SER A 63 -2.98 8.21 6.39
N VAL A 64 -2.62 7.69 5.22
CA VAL A 64 -1.24 7.32 4.87
C VAL A 64 -0.34 8.56 4.73
N HIS A 65 -0.81 9.64 4.12
CA HIS A 65 -0.06 10.90 4.02
C HIS A 65 0.35 11.40 5.42
N LYS A 66 -0.61 11.47 6.35
CA LYS A 66 -0.36 11.88 7.73
C LYS A 66 0.62 10.95 8.46
N ALA A 67 0.51 9.65 8.23
CA ALA A 67 1.43 8.66 8.79
C ALA A 67 2.85 8.80 8.21
N PHE A 68 2.98 9.08 6.91
CA PHE A 68 4.25 9.32 6.23
C PHE A 68 4.95 10.56 6.80
N GLN A 69 4.23 11.69 6.91
CA GLN A 69 4.75 12.96 7.43
C GLN A 69 5.22 12.87 8.90
N THR A 70 4.65 11.95 9.68
CA THR A 70 5.01 11.74 11.10
C THR A 70 5.96 10.54 11.31
N ASN A 71 6.45 9.93 10.23
CA ASN A 71 7.29 8.73 10.22
C ASN A 71 6.70 7.54 11.00
N LYS A 72 5.36 7.40 10.99
CA LYS A 72 4.60 6.39 11.73
C LYS A 72 4.23 5.16 10.90
N LEU A 73 4.66 5.07 9.65
CA LEU A 73 4.39 3.94 8.76
C LEU A 73 5.07 2.63 9.16
N HIS A 74 5.74 2.53 10.30
CA HIS A 74 6.45 1.31 10.72
C HIS A 74 5.88 0.72 12.03
N GLY A 75 4.67 1.14 12.43
CA GLY A 75 4.09 0.79 13.73
C GLY A 75 3.51 -0.64 13.79
N GLU A 76 2.70 -1.04 12.82
CA GLU A 76 2.02 -2.34 12.83
C GLU A 76 2.30 -3.12 11.54
N MET A 77 2.64 -4.40 11.69
CA MET A 77 2.94 -5.30 10.58
C MET A 77 1.67 -5.96 10.07
N LEU A 78 1.58 -6.09 8.74
CA LEU A 78 0.56 -6.90 8.11
C LEU A 78 0.73 -8.38 8.50
N SER A 79 -0.36 -9.08 8.79
CA SER A 79 -0.29 -10.49 9.20
C SER A 79 0.24 -11.38 8.07
N GLU A 80 0.99 -12.44 8.41
CA GLU A 80 1.46 -13.44 7.45
C GLU A 80 0.29 -14.12 6.70
N GLU A 81 -0.85 -14.28 7.35
CA GLU A 81 -2.08 -14.79 6.72
C GLU A 81 -2.57 -13.83 5.62
N THR A 82 -2.66 -12.54 5.91
CA THR A 82 -3.04 -11.51 4.94
C THR A 82 -2.02 -11.43 3.79
N ILE A 83 -0.72 -11.48 4.10
CA ILE A 83 0.35 -11.50 3.10
C ILE A 83 0.19 -12.71 2.17
N GLY A 84 -0.08 -13.89 2.75
CA GLY A 84 -0.33 -15.12 1.99
C GLY A 84 -1.57 -15.01 1.10
N LYS A 85 -2.69 -14.53 1.65
CA LYS A 85 -3.96 -14.33 0.94
C LYS A 85 -3.82 -13.43 -0.28
N TYR A 86 -3.11 -12.30 -0.14
CA TYR A 86 -2.95 -11.31 -1.21
C TYR A 86 -1.59 -11.35 -1.91
N LYS A 87 -0.84 -12.45 -1.75
CA LYS A 87 0.51 -12.58 -2.33
C LYS A 87 0.54 -12.29 -3.83
N LYS A 88 -0.42 -12.83 -4.58
CA LYS A 88 -0.53 -12.63 -6.04
C LYS A 88 -0.77 -11.16 -6.42
N VAL A 89 -1.55 -10.44 -5.62
CA VAL A 89 -1.82 -9.00 -5.79
C VAL A 89 -0.52 -8.23 -5.59
N PHE A 90 0.17 -8.45 -4.48
CA PHE A 90 1.43 -7.76 -4.19
C PHE A 90 2.50 -8.06 -5.24
N ASP A 91 2.67 -9.32 -5.63
CA ASP A 91 3.68 -9.71 -6.62
C ASP A 91 3.45 -9.05 -7.98
N LYS A 92 2.20 -8.97 -8.44
CA LYS A 92 1.86 -8.28 -9.68
C LYS A 92 2.24 -6.80 -9.65
N VAL A 93 1.94 -6.11 -8.55
CA VAL A 93 2.24 -4.67 -8.38
C VAL A 93 3.74 -4.38 -8.40
N PHE A 94 4.56 -5.28 -7.86
CA PHE A 94 6.01 -5.13 -7.84
C PHE A 94 6.71 -5.65 -9.11
N SER A 95 6.05 -6.48 -9.91
CA SER A 95 6.55 -6.94 -11.21
C SER A 95 6.25 -5.99 -12.40
N SER A 96 5.38 -5.00 -12.20
CA SER A 96 4.85 -4.12 -13.26
C SER A 96 5.67 -2.87 -13.54
#